data_AF-A0A7K2N2S7-F1
#
_entry.id   AF-A0A7K2N2S7-F1
#
_cell.length_a   1.000
_cell.length_b   1.000
_cell.length_c   1.000
_cell.angle_alpha   90.00
_cell.angle_beta   90.00
_cell.angle_gamma   90.00
#
_symmetry.space_group_name_H-M   'P 1'
#
loop_
_entity.id
_entity.type
_entity.pdbx_description
1 polymer ?
#
loop_
_entity_poly.entity_id
_entity_poly.type
_entity_poly.pdbx_seq_one_letter_code
_entity_poly.pdbx_strand_id
1 'polypeptide(L)'
;MIGVAPPSYDPAAPTTASTLPVGARPTVRAYVGELLRRHRRAFLFLVTVNTVAVIASMAGPYLLGGLVERVSDDTRELRLGLTAALFVLALLVQAVFVREVRLRGAVLGERMLADLREDFLVRSVGLPPGVLERAGTGDLLSRITTDIDRLANAMREAVPQLAIGAVWVVLLLGGLVVTAPPLAPAVLIAVPLLVIGCRWYFRRAPAAYRSEAAGYAAVAAALAETVDAGRTVESHRLDTRRIELSERRIREWTAWERYTLWLRSVLFPVINITHVTVLASVLLIGGVFVLQGWIGVGQLTTAALIAQMLVDPVGIILRWYDELQVAQVSLARLVGVRDIEPDAGDGTLSPDGRHVHADRVHFGYLEGVDVLRKVSLEVAPGTRLALVGPSGAGKSTLGRLLAGIYGPREGRITLGGAELSRMSAERVRSHVALVNQEHHVFVGSLRDNLRLARTGATDAELWAALGAVDADDWARGLDEGLDTEVGSGGFALTPAQAQQIALA
;
A
#
# COMPACT_ATOMS: atom_id res chain seq x y z
N MET A 1 -39.83 0.42 3.31
CA MET A 1 -38.35 0.36 3.25
C MET A 1 -37.89 1.53 2.40
N ILE A 2 -37.50 2.66 3.01
CA ILE A 2 -37.00 3.81 2.24
C ILE A 2 -35.53 3.53 1.94
N GLY A 3 -35.23 3.09 0.72
CA GLY A 3 -33.84 2.85 0.31
C GLY A 3 -33.68 1.98 -0.92
N VAL A 4 -32.55 2.14 -1.60
CA VAL A 4 -32.11 1.25 -2.69
C VAL A 4 -31.64 -0.07 -2.05
N ALA A 5 -32.21 -1.20 -2.45
CA ALA A 5 -31.75 -2.51 -2.01
C ALA A 5 -30.37 -2.83 -2.61
N PRO A 6 -29.48 -3.55 -1.90
CA PRO A 6 -28.24 -4.02 -2.50
C PRO A 6 -28.56 -4.88 -3.73
N PRO A 7 -27.82 -4.72 -4.86
CA PRO A 7 -28.03 -5.54 -6.05
C PRO A 7 -27.91 -7.04 -5.75
N SER A 8 -28.66 -7.87 -6.48
CA SER A 8 -28.71 -9.32 -6.29
C SER A 8 -27.46 -10.06 -6.82
N TYR A 9 -26.76 -9.48 -7.78
CA TYR A 9 -25.52 -10.03 -8.34
C TYR A 9 -24.31 -9.37 -7.70
N ASP A 10 -23.48 -10.15 -7.01
CA ASP A 10 -22.22 -9.70 -6.43
C ASP A 10 -21.03 -10.15 -7.31
N PRO A 11 -20.42 -9.24 -8.10
CA PRO A 11 -19.25 -9.56 -8.91
C PRO A 11 -17.98 -9.80 -8.06
N ALA A 12 -17.98 -9.48 -6.77
CA ALA A 12 -16.83 -9.66 -5.88
C ALA A 12 -16.81 -11.03 -5.15
N ALA A 13 -17.65 -11.98 -5.57
CA ALA A 13 -17.64 -13.34 -5.01
C ALA A 13 -16.21 -13.93 -5.05
N PRO A 14 -15.71 -14.48 -3.94
CA PRO A 14 -14.30 -14.79 -3.80
C PRO A 14 -13.86 -15.84 -4.82
N THR A 15 -12.97 -15.45 -5.71
CA THR A 15 -12.11 -16.38 -6.45
C THR A 15 -10.87 -16.63 -5.57
N THR A 16 -10.75 -17.86 -5.09
CA THR A 16 -9.63 -18.32 -4.27
C THR A 16 -8.35 -18.34 -5.13
N ALA A 17 -7.63 -17.22 -5.18
CA ALA A 17 -6.25 -17.20 -5.66
C ALA A 17 -5.30 -17.38 -4.47
N SER A 18 -4.31 -18.27 -4.62
CA SER A 18 -3.20 -18.40 -3.66
C SER A 18 -2.39 -17.10 -3.66
N THR A 19 -2.50 -16.32 -2.59
CA THR A 19 -1.78 -15.04 -2.42
C THR A 19 -0.74 -15.17 -1.32
N LEU A 20 0.33 -14.37 -1.37
CA LEU A 20 1.29 -14.30 -0.26
C LEU A 20 0.56 -13.94 1.06
N PRO A 21 1.07 -14.40 2.21
CA PRO A 21 0.43 -14.19 3.50
C PRO A 21 0.10 -12.72 3.74
N VAL A 22 -1.02 -12.51 4.44
CA VAL A 22 -1.49 -11.20 4.88
C VAL A 22 -1.20 -11.13 6.38
N GLY A 23 -0.45 -10.11 6.78
CA GLY A 23 -0.04 -9.92 8.16
C GLY A 23 -1.24 -9.80 9.08
N ALA A 24 -1.15 -10.46 10.25
CA ALA A 24 -2.20 -10.40 11.25
C ALA A 24 -2.32 -8.98 11.84
N ARG A 25 -3.51 -8.65 12.39
CA ARG A 25 -3.77 -7.35 13.04
C ARG A 25 -2.70 -6.94 14.08
N PRO A 26 -2.14 -7.85 14.91
CA PRO A 26 -1.06 -7.49 15.83
C PRO A 26 0.22 -7.03 15.12
N THR A 27 0.62 -7.71 14.03
CA THR A 27 1.82 -7.38 13.24
C THR A 27 1.69 -6.01 12.59
N VAL A 28 0.51 -5.71 12.01
CA VAL A 28 0.22 -4.39 11.45
C VAL A 28 0.30 -3.30 12.51
N ARG A 29 -0.27 -3.52 13.70
CA ARG A 29 -0.20 -2.56 14.82
C ARG A 29 1.22 -2.37 15.34
N ALA A 30 2.00 -3.44 15.43
CA ALA A 30 3.40 -3.38 15.84
C ALA A 30 4.22 -2.54 14.85
N TYR A 31 4.02 -2.73 13.55
CA TYR A 31 4.71 -1.97 12.52
C TYR A 31 4.31 -0.50 12.48
N VAL A 32 3.02 -0.18 12.60
CA VAL A 32 2.57 1.21 12.76
C VAL A 32 3.21 1.84 14.00
N GLY A 33 3.28 1.10 15.12
CA GLY A 33 3.97 1.54 16.33
C GLY A 33 5.47 1.79 16.12
N GLU A 34 6.14 0.93 15.37
CA GLU A 34 7.55 1.09 14.99
C GLU A 34 7.75 2.36 14.15
N LEU A 35 6.92 2.57 13.12
CA LEU A 35 6.99 3.73 12.23
C LEU A 35 6.74 5.05 12.99
N LEU A 36 5.76 5.06 13.90
CA LEU A 36 5.49 6.18 14.79
C LEU A 36 6.66 6.45 15.75
N ARG A 37 7.33 5.41 16.25
CA ARG A 37 8.53 5.56 17.10
C ARG A 37 9.72 6.10 16.32
N ARG A 38 9.97 5.62 15.10
CA ARG A 38 11.02 6.12 14.19
C ARG A 38 10.83 7.62 13.93
N HIS A 39 9.59 8.04 13.68
CA HIS A 39 9.24 9.43 13.36
C HIS A 39 8.74 10.27 14.55
N ARG A 40 8.93 9.82 15.80
CA ARG A 40 8.33 10.45 17.00
C ARG A 40 8.63 11.94 17.14
N ARG A 41 9.83 12.38 16.76
CA ARG A 41 10.24 13.80 16.84
C ARG A 41 9.50 14.66 15.84
N ALA A 42 9.32 14.16 14.61
CA ALA A 42 8.59 14.86 13.57
C ALA A 42 7.08 14.93 13.88
N PHE A 43 6.50 13.84 14.40
CA PHE A 43 5.13 13.84 14.91
C PHE A 43 4.93 14.80 16.07
N LEU A 44 5.82 14.77 17.07
CA LEU A 44 5.75 15.69 18.20
C LEU A 44 5.82 17.14 17.73
N PHE A 45 6.76 17.45 16.83
CA PHE A 45 6.86 18.79 16.26
C PHE A 45 5.60 19.21 15.48
N LEU A 46 5.07 18.33 14.63
CA LEU A 46 3.82 18.57 13.90
C LEU A 46 2.65 18.84 14.85
N VAL A 47 2.51 18.03 15.90
CA VAL A 47 1.49 18.20 16.93
C VAL A 47 1.66 19.52 17.66
N THR A 48 2.87 19.89 18.08
CA THR A 48 3.14 21.16 18.76
C THR A 48 2.81 22.37 17.89
N VAL A 49 3.27 22.38 16.63
CA VAL A 49 2.97 23.47 15.68
C VAL A 49 1.46 23.54 15.42
N ASN A 50 0.79 22.40 15.29
CA ASN A 50 -0.66 22.34 15.13
C ASN A 50 -1.40 22.88 16.37
N THR A 51 -0.97 22.50 17.58
CA THR A 51 -1.55 23.01 18.82
C THR A 51 -1.50 24.53 18.89
N VAL A 52 -0.38 25.16 18.51
CA VAL A 52 -0.27 26.62 18.47
C VAL A 52 -1.21 27.22 17.41
N ALA A 53 -1.29 26.62 16.22
CA ALA A 53 -2.22 27.07 15.18
C ALA A 53 -3.68 27.05 15.66
N VAL A 54 -4.08 25.96 16.33
CA VAL A 54 -5.44 25.78 16.84
C VAL A 54 -5.74 26.78 17.96
N ILE A 55 -4.83 26.95 18.92
CA ILE A 55 -5.02 27.92 20.01
C ILE A 55 -5.12 29.34 19.45
N ALA A 56 -4.28 29.70 18.47
CA ALA A 56 -4.37 30.99 17.80
C ALA A 56 -5.71 31.18 17.08
N SER A 57 -6.25 30.13 16.43
CA SER A 57 -7.55 30.17 15.76
C SER A 57 -8.73 30.45 16.71
N MET A 58 -8.59 30.09 18.00
CA MET A 58 -9.62 30.32 19.02
C MET A 58 -9.63 31.74 19.57
N ALA A 59 -8.54 32.51 19.40
CA ALA A 59 -8.50 33.89 19.83
C ALA A 59 -9.59 34.73 19.16
N GLY A 60 -9.92 34.42 17.89
CA GLY A 60 -10.98 35.08 17.14
C GLY A 60 -12.35 34.99 17.81
N PRO A 61 -12.90 33.77 17.98
CA PRO A 61 -14.12 33.54 18.75
C PRO A 61 -14.14 34.23 20.11
N TYR A 62 -13.05 34.15 20.88
CA TYR A 62 -12.97 34.74 22.23
C TYR A 62 -13.01 36.28 22.21
N LEU A 63 -12.26 36.90 21.30
CA LEU A 63 -12.24 38.36 21.13
C LEU A 63 -13.59 38.89 20.65
N LEU A 64 -14.25 38.18 19.73
CA LEU A 64 -15.59 38.52 19.26
C LEU A 64 -16.64 38.38 20.37
N GLY A 65 -16.59 37.29 21.15
CA GLY A 65 -17.48 37.14 22.30
C GLY A 65 -17.30 38.26 23.32
N GLY A 66 -16.06 38.61 23.67
CA GLY A 66 -15.79 39.73 24.58
C GLY A 66 -16.19 41.10 24.03
N LEU A 67 -16.27 41.27 22.71
CA LEU A 67 -16.82 42.47 22.08
C LEU A 67 -18.34 42.50 22.19
N VAL A 68 -19.00 41.38 21.92
CA VAL A 68 -20.47 41.24 22.05
C VAL A 68 -20.92 41.48 23.50
N GLU A 69 -20.19 40.97 24.48
CA GLU A 69 -20.47 41.24 25.90
C GLU A 69 -20.43 42.74 26.21
N ARG A 70 -19.36 43.42 25.78
CA ARG A 70 -19.19 44.87 26.00
C ARG A 70 -20.26 45.73 25.33
N VAL A 71 -20.73 45.31 24.15
CA VAL A 71 -21.86 45.95 23.46
C VAL A 71 -23.16 45.72 24.24
N SER A 72 -23.35 44.51 24.78
CA SER A 72 -24.53 44.18 25.60
C SER A 72 -24.57 44.98 26.91
N ASP A 73 -23.42 45.27 27.51
CA ASP A 73 -23.29 46.05 28.76
C ASP A 73 -23.36 47.58 28.55
N ASP A 74 -23.65 48.06 27.33
CA ASP A 74 -23.69 49.48 26.94
C ASP A 74 -22.41 50.27 27.32
N THR A 75 -21.26 49.59 27.31
CA THR A 75 -19.98 50.23 27.66
C THR A 75 -19.50 51.17 26.56
N ARG A 76 -19.23 52.44 26.92
CA ARG A 76 -18.80 53.49 25.96
C ARG A 76 -17.41 53.27 25.35
N GLU A 77 -16.57 52.40 25.92
CA GLU A 77 -15.22 52.10 25.42
C GLU A 77 -15.10 50.67 24.88
N LEU A 78 -15.51 50.46 23.64
CA LEU A 78 -15.44 49.15 22.97
C LEU A 78 -14.00 48.68 22.66
N ARG A 79 -12.97 49.54 22.85
CA ARG A 79 -11.54 49.27 22.55
C ARG A 79 -11.33 48.55 21.21
N LEU A 80 -12.09 48.94 20.19
CA LEU A 80 -12.15 48.28 18.88
C LEU A 80 -10.76 48.13 18.23
N GLY A 81 -9.91 49.17 18.32
CA GLY A 81 -8.56 49.15 17.75
C GLY A 81 -7.67 48.05 18.35
N LEU A 82 -7.71 47.86 19.68
CA LEU A 82 -6.95 46.81 20.35
C LEU A 82 -7.49 45.41 19.99
N THR A 83 -8.82 45.23 20.02
CA THR A 83 -9.46 43.96 19.66
C THR A 83 -9.12 43.57 18.21
N ALA A 84 -9.20 44.53 17.28
CA ALA A 84 -8.83 44.30 15.88
C ALA A 84 -7.34 43.98 15.70
N ALA A 85 -6.45 44.70 16.41
CA ALA A 85 -5.01 44.44 16.36
C ALA A 85 -4.66 43.03 16.89
N LEU A 86 -5.27 42.62 18.01
CA LEU A 86 -5.09 41.27 18.56
C LEU A 86 -5.66 40.18 17.63
N PHE A 87 -6.80 40.45 16.99
CA PHE A 87 -7.39 39.55 16.02
C PHE A 87 -6.49 39.35 14.80
N VAL A 88 -5.98 40.44 14.22
CA VAL A 88 -5.03 40.38 13.09
C VAL A 88 -3.74 39.68 13.50
N LEU A 89 -3.20 39.95 14.69
CA LEU A 89 -2.02 39.25 15.20
C LEU A 89 -2.28 37.74 15.32
N ALA A 90 -3.43 37.33 15.88
CA ALA A 90 -3.81 35.93 15.99
C ALA A 90 -3.96 35.27 14.61
N LEU A 91 -4.55 35.96 13.62
CA LEU A 91 -4.65 35.47 12.25
C LEU A 91 -3.27 35.31 11.58
N LEU A 92 -2.35 36.26 11.79
CA LEU A 92 -0.98 36.16 11.26
C LEU A 92 -0.23 34.98 11.88
N VAL A 93 -0.33 34.81 13.20
CA VAL A 93 0.24 33.65 13.91
C VAL A 93 -0.38 32.36 13.37
N GLN A 94 -1.71 32.28 13.29
CA GLN A 94 -2.42 31.12 12.75
C GLN A 94 -1.96 30.81 11.31
N ALA A 95 -1.84 31.80 10.44
CA ALA A 95 -1.42 31.60 9.05
C ALA A 95 0.00 31.03 8.94
N VAL A 96 0.95 31.54 9.72
CA VAL A 96 2.34 31.03 9.78
C VAL A 96 2.35 29.58 10.26
N PHE A 97 1.65 29.28 11.36
CA PHE A 97 1.66 27.93 11.91
C PHE A 97 0.87 26.93 11.03
N VAL A 98 -0.23 27.33 10.38
CA VAL A 98 -0.95 26.50 9.41
C VAL A 98 -0.05 26.17 8.21
N ARG A 99 0.73 27.13 7.72
CA ARG A 99 1.73 26.88 6.67
C ARG A 99 2.76 25.86 7.14
N GLU A 100 3.32 26.02 8.34
CA GLU A 100 4.28 25.06 8.89
C GLU A 100 3.65 23.68 9.09
N VAL A 101 2.42 23.56 9.58
CA VAL A 101 1.69 22.29 9.70
C VAL A 101 1.61 21.59 8.34
N ARG A 102 1.24 22.31 7.28
CA ARG A 102 1.14 21.73 5.92
C ARG A 102 2.50 21.27 5.39
N LEU A 103 3.54 22.10 5.49
CA LEU A 103 4.87 21.75 5.02
C LEU A 103 5.46 20.56 5.79
N ARG A 104 5.35 20.58 7.12
CA ARG A 104 5.89 19.51 7.98
C ARG A 104 5.10 18.22 7.85
N GLY A 105 3.78 18.32 7.69
CA GLY A 105 2.91 17.18 7.38
C GLY A 105 3.33 16.49 6.08
N ALA A 106 3.56 17.26 5.01
CA ALA A 106 4.03 16.72 3.73
C ALA A 106 5.41 16.05 3.85
N VAL A 107 6.39 16.72 4.48
CA VAL A 107 7.73 16.14 4.69
C VAL A 107 7.70 14.87 5.53
N LEU A 108 6.86 14.83 6.58
CA LEU A 108 6.67 13.63 7.40
C LEU A 108 6.11 12.48 6.56
N GLY A 109 5.09 12.75 5.75
CA GLY A 109 4.48 11.75 4.87
C GLY A 109 5.46 11.17 3.85
N GLU A 110 6.29 12.01 3.22
CA GLU A 110 7.32 11.54 2.27
C GLU A 110 8.39 10.68 2.94
N ARG A 111 8.86 11.05 4.14
CA ARG A 111 9.85 10.24 4.87
C ARG A 111 9.29 8.89 5.29
N MET A 112 8.05 8.86 5.78
CA MET A 112 7.38 7.61 6.13
C MET A 112 7.21 6.71 4.90
N LEU A 113 6.92 7.28 3.73
CA LEU A 113 6.83 6.53 2.47
C LEU A 113 8.19 6.01 2.01
N ALA A 114 9.26 6.80 2.12
CA ALA A 114 10.61 6.37 1.78
C ALA A 114 11.03 5.15 2.62
N ASP A 115 10.87 5.23 3.95
CA ASP A 115 11.13 4.13 4.88
C ASP A 115 10.31 2.88 4.53
N LEU A 116 9.02 3.03 4.20
CA LEU A 116 8.15 1.93 3.79
C LEU A 116 8.65 1.25 2.51
N ARG A 117 9.07 2.03 1.50
CA ARG A 117 9.59 1.52 0.22
C ARG A 117 10.92 0.81 0.41
N GLU A 118 11.84 1.38 1.19
CA GLU A 118 13.13 0.79 1.50
C GLU A 118 12.98 -0.51 2.30
N ASP A 119 12.19 -0.50 3.38
CA ASP A 119 11.89 -1.69 4.19
C ASP A 119 11.32 -2.83 3.32
N PHE A 120 10.42 -2.50 2.39
CA PHE A 120 9.79 -3.48 1.50
C PHE A 120 10.77 -4.01 0.44
N LEU A 121 11.55 -3.13 -0.19
CA LEU A 121 12.52 -3.50 -1.22
C LEU A 121 13.58 -4.45 -0.66
N VAL A 122 14.22 -4.07 0.46
CA VAL A 122 15.28 -4.86 1.11
C VAL A 122 14.78 -6.26 1.45
N ARG A 123 13.53 -6.38 1.92
CA ARG A 123 12.94 -7.68 2.27
C ARG A 123 12.55 -8.49 1.05
N SER A 124 12.01 -7.84 0.01
CA SER A 124 11.56 -8.54 -1.20
C SER A 124 12.71 -9.22 -1.94
N VAL A 125 13.88 -8.57 -2.00
CA VAL A 125 15.11 -9.14 -2.58
C VAL A 125 15.67 -10.29 -1.74
N GLY A 126 15.39 -10.31 -0.43
CA GLY A 126 15.79 -11.39 0.49
C GLY A 126 14.84 -12.60 0.54
N LEU A 127 13.73 -12.58 -0.20
CA LEU A 127 12.77 -13.70 -0.18
C LEU A 127 13.31 -14.95 -0.87
N PRO A 128 13.03 -16.16 -0.35
CA PRO A 128 13.38 -17.39 -1.04
C PRO A 128 12.74 -17.46 -2.44
N PRO A 129 13.46 -17.87 -3.50
CA PRO A 129 12.94 -17.91 -4.87
C PRO A 129 11.64 -18.73 -5.00
N GLY A 130 11.53 -19.82 -4.23
CA GLY A 130 10.34 -20.67 -4.24
C GLY A 130 9.09 -20.05 -3.61
N VAL A 131 9.24 -18.98 -2.83
CA VAL A 131 8.10 -18.16 -2.35
C VAL A 131 7.70 -17.15 -3.42
N LEU A 132 8.68 -16.58 -4.13
CA LEU A 132 8.49 -15.65 -5.24
C LEU A 132 7.74 -16.30 -6.42
N GLU A 133 8.18 -17.50 -6.83
CA GLU A 133 7.55 -18.25 -7.92
C GLU A 133 6.13 -18.73 -7.57
N ARG A 134 5.88 -19.14 -6.31
CA ARG A 134 4.53 -19.55 -5.86
C ARG A 134 3.54 -18.40 -5.77
N ALA A 135 4.00 -17.22 -5.38
CA ALA A 135 3.18 -16.01 -5.33
C ALA A 135 2.74 -15.52 -6.72
N GLY A 136 3.51 -15.87 -7.75
CA GLY A 136 3.42 -15.29 -9.08
C GLY A 136 3.97 -13.85 -9.09
N THR A 137 4.67 -13.50 -10.16
CA THR A 137 5.26 -12.16 -10.36
C THR A 137 4.20 -11.06 -10.25
N GLY A 138 2.93 -11.36 -10.59
CA GLY A 138 1.81 -10.44 -10.50
C GLY A 138 1.41 -9.99 -9.09
N ASP A 139 1.42 -10.87 -8.07
CA ASP A 139 1.07 -10.47 -6.68
C ASP A 139 2.15 -9.54 -6.10
N LEU A 140 3.42 -9.85 -6.35
CA LEU A 140 4.55 -9.03 -5.92
C LEU A 140 4.60 -7.68 -6.64
N LEU A 141 4.40 -7.67 -7.96
CA LEU A 141 4.31 -6.43 -8.72
C LEU A 141 3.13 -5.57 -8.26
N SER A 142 1.97 -6.17 -7.99
CA SER A 142 0.81 -5.48 -7.44
C SER A 142 1.08 -4.91 -6.04
N ARG A 143 1.84 -5.61 -5.20
CA ARG A 143 2.27 -5.10 -3.89
C ARG A 143 3.24 -3.92 -4.01
N ILE A 144 4.23 -4.02 -4.91
CA ILE A 144 5.22 -2.97 -5.16
C ILE A 144 4.62 -1.70 -5.76
N THR A 145 3.60 -1.85 -6.61
CA THR A 145 2.99 -0.71 -7.31
C THR A 145 1.74 -0.27 -6.57
N THR A 146 0.66 -1.05 -6.67
CA THR A 146 -0.68 -0.67 -6.21
C THR A 146 -0.77 -0.51 -4.70
N ASP A 147 -0.24 -1.45 -3.90
CA ASP A 147 -0.36 -1.37 -2.44
C ASP A 147 0.57 -0.29 -1.86
N ILE A 148 1.78 -0.13 -2.40
CA ILE A 148 2.67 0.97 -2.04
C ILE A 148 2.06 2.32 -2.42
N ASP A 149 1.39 2.45 -3.56
CA ASP A 149 0.74 3.71 -3.96
C ASP A 149 -0.44 4.07 -3.04
N ARG A 150 -1.26 3.09 -2.65
CA ARG A 150 -2.32 3.29 -1.65
C ARG A 150 -1.75 3.70 -0.29
N LEU A 151 -0.64 3.08 0.11
CA LEU A 151 0.06 3.47 1.33
C LEU A 151 0.71 4.84 1.22
N ALA A 152 1.25 5.20 0.05
CA ALA A 152 1.81 6.51 -0.22
C ALA A 152 0.76 7.60 -0.01
N ASN A 153 -0.44 7.40 -0.56
CA ASN A 153 -1.54 8.35 -0.38
C ASN A 153 -1.91 8.49 1.11
N ALA A 154 -2.03 7.37 1.82
CA ALA A 154 -2.34 7.40 3.24
C ALA A 154 -1.24 8.05 4.11
N MET A 155 0.04 7.81 3.81
CA MET A 155 1.14 8.41 4.56
C MET A 155 1.30 9.90 4.27
N ARG A 156 1.09 10.32 3.01
CA ARG A 156 1.20 11.73 2.58
C ARG A 156 0.05 12.59 3.05
N GLU A 157 -1.17 12.05 3.02
CA GLU A 157 -2.37 12.84 3.28
C GLU A 157 -3.11 12.38 4.54
N ALA A 158 -3.58 11.13 4.57
CA ALA A 158 -4.49 10.68 5.63
C ALA A 158 -3.87 10.77 7.03
N VAL A 159 -2.66 10.24 7.24
CA VAL A 159 -2.02 10.16 8.56
C VAL A 159 -1.74 11.55 9.16
N PRO A 160 -1.09 12.49 8.45
CA PRO A 160 -0.89 13.85 8.95
C PRO A 160 -2.22 14.55 9.25
N GLN A 161 -3.19 14.47 8.33
CA GLN A 161 -4.49 15.15 8.47
C GLN A 161 -5.32 14.60 9.64
N LEU A 162 -5.29 13.28 9.87
CA LEU A 162 -5.96 12.66 11.00
C LEU A 162 -5.31 13.05 12.34
N ALA A 163 -3.98 13.11 12.40
CA ALA A 163 -3.27 13.59 13.59
C ALA A 163 -3.62 15.05 13.90
N ILE A 164 -3.66 15.90 12.86
CA ILE A 164 -4.07 17.30 12.95
C ILE A 164 -5.51 17.40 13.43
N GLY A 165 -6.44 16.69 12.79
CA GLY A 165 -7.87 16.70 13.09
C GLY A 165 -8.16 16.22 14.52
N ALA A 166 -7.48 15.17 15.00
CA ALA A 166 -7.63 14.68 16.36
C ALA A 166 -7.22 15.73 17.41
N VAL A 167 -6.06 16.38 17.21
CA VAL A 167 -5.62 17.49 18.08
C VAL A 167 -6.60 18.65 18.02
N TRP A 168 -7.13 18.97 16.84
CA TRP A 168 -8.09 20.05 16.64
C TRP A 168 -9.39 19.81 17.41
N VAL A 169 -9.98 18.61 17.30
CA VAL A 169 -11.17 18.20 18.07
C VAL A 169 -10.92 18.33 19.58
N VAL A 170 -9.80 17.77 20.07
CA VAL A 170 -9.48 17.79 21.51
C VAL A 170 -9.35 19.21 22.03
N LEU A 171 -8.64 20.09 21.31
CA LEU A 171 -8.43 21.48 21.73
C LEU A 171 -9.69 22.33 21.63
N LEU A 172 -10.53 22.14 20.60
CA LEU A 172 -11.80 22.87 20.48
C LEU A 172 -12.79 22.45 21.56
N LEU A 173 -12.90 21.15 21.85
CA LEU A 173 -13.73 20.66 22.96
C LEU A 173 -13.20 21.14 24.31
N GLY A 174 -11.89 21.05 24.55
CA GLY A 174 -11.26 21.58 25.76
C GLY A 174 -11.48 23.09 25.90
N GLY A 175 -11.36 23.81 24.79
CA GLY A 175 -11.68 25.22 24.68
C GLY A 175 -13.10 25.56 25.11
N LEU A 176 -14.08 24.83 24.56
CA LEU A 176 -15.49 24.99 24.91
C LEU A 176 -15.74 24.73 26.40
N VAL A 177 -15.13 23.68 26.95
CA VAL A 177 -15.22 23.35 28.39
C VAL A 177 -14.63 24.47 29.26
N VAL A 178 -13.52 25.09 28.84
CA VAL A 178 -12.89 26.20 29.57
C VAL A 178 -13.71 27.49 29.45
N THR A 179 -14.26 27.81 28.28
CA THR A 179 -14.97 29.08 28.06
C THR A 179 -16.41 29.07 28.58
N ALA A 180 -17.11 27.95 28.41
CA ALA A 180 -18.52 27.80 28.78
C ALA A 180 -18.81 26.35 29.20
N PRO A 181 -18.33 25.92 30.39
CA PRO A 181 -18.52 24.54 30.87
C PRO A 181 -19.97 24.03 30.82
N PRO A 182 -21.01 24.83 31.17
CA PRO A 182 -22.40 24.40 31.09
C PRO A 182 -22.85 24.03 29.67
N LEU A 183 -22.23 24.59 28.62
CA LEU A 183 -22.60 24.35 27.22
C LEU A 183 -21.89 23.16 26.59
N ALA A 184 -20.84 22.63 27.21
CA ALA A 184 -20.11 21.48 26.65
C ALA A 184 -21.01 20.24 26.41
N PRO A 185 -21.97 19.88 27.28
CA PRO A 185 -22.91 18.78 27.03
C PRO A 185 -23.83 19.01 25.83
N ALA A 186 -24.06 20.26 25.40
CA ALA A 186 -24.91 20.55 24.25
C ALA A 186 -24.35 19.95 22.95
N VAL A 187 -23.02 19.88 22.81
CA VAL A 187 -22.36 19.25 21.65
C VAL A 187 -22.60 17.73 21.63
N LEU A 188 -22.73 17.10 22.80
CA LEU A 188 -22.98 15.66 22.91
C LEU A 188 -24.34 15.24 22.35
N ILE A 189 -25.30 16.16 22.24
CA ILE A 189 -26.63 15.89 21.65
C ILE A 189 -26.52 15.48 20.18
N ALA A 190 -25.55 16.02 19.45
CA ALA A 190 -25.34 15.69 18.04
C ALA A 190 -24.55 14.38 17.84
N VAL A 191 -23.83 13.91 18.87
CA VAL A 191 -22.95 12.72 18.77
C VAL A 191 -23.72 11.44 18.42
N PRO A 192 -24.87 11.10 19.05
CA PRO A 192 -25.66 9.92 18.67
C PRO A 192 -26.06 9.92 17.20
N LEU A 193 -26.48 11.08 16.67
CA LEU A 193 -26.87 11.21 15.26
C LEU A 193 -25.69 10.89 14.33
N LEU A 194 -24.52 11.45 14.63
CA LEU A 194 -23.30 11.19 13.89
C LEU A 194 -22.87 9.72 13.95
N VAL A 195 -22.85 9.14 15.15
CA VAL A 195 -22.41 7.75 15.37
C VAL A 195 -23.34 6.76 14.69
N ILE A 196 -24.65 6.97 14.77
CA ILE A 196 -25.65 6.10 14.11
C ILE A 196 -25.49 6.19 12.59
N GLY A 197 -25.39 7.39 12.03
CA GLY A 197 -25.20 7.61 10.59
C GLY A 197 -23.92 6.97 10.07
N CYS A 198 -22.80 7.23 10.75
CA CYS A 198 -21.49 6.66 10.40
C CYS A 198 -21.48 5.14 10.52
N ARG A 199 -22.00 4.58 11.61
CA ARG A 199 -22.05 3.12 11.82
C ARG A 199 -22.94 2.44 10.79
N TRP A 200 -24.04 3.07 10.38
CA TRP A 200 -24.90 2.57 9.32
C TRP A 200 -24.20 2.54 7.95
N TYR A 201 -23.46 3.61 7.61
CA TYR A 201 -22.72 3.76 6.35
C TYR A 201 -21.50 2.83 6.31
N PHE A 202 -20.58 2.93 7.29
CA PHE A 202 -19.32 2.17 7.29
C PHE A 202 -19.50 0.67 7.46
N ARG A 203 -20.68 0.21 7.92
CA ARG A 203 -21.04 -1.22 7.91
C ARG A 203 -21.38 -1.74 6.50
N ARG A 204 -21.85 -0.87 5.59
CA ARG A 204 -22.34 -1.23 4.24
C ARG A 204 -21.38 -0.84 3.13
N ALA A 205 -20.78 0.33 3.24
CA ALA A 205 -19.96 0.94 2.21
C ALA A 205 -18.79 0.07 1.74
N PRO A 206 -17.99 -0.59 2.61
CA PRO A 206 -16.83 -1.35 2.14
C PRO A 206 -17.18 -2.51 1.22
N ALA A 207 -18.30 -3.23 1.49
CA ALA A 207 -18.75 -4.29 0.62
C ALA A 207 -19.28 -3.74 -0.72
N ALA A 208 -20.07 -2.67 -0.65
CA ALA A 208 -20.64 -2.02 -1.83
C ALA A 208 -19.56 -1.48 -2.79
N TYR A 209 -18.53 -0.80 -2.28
CA TYR A 209 -17.42 -0.30 -3.10
C TYR A 209 -16.58 -1.42 -3.70
N ARG A 210 -16.40 -2.55 -3.00
CA ARG A 210 -15.74 -3.72 -3.59
C ARG A 210 -16.52 -4.30 -4.76
N SER A 211 -17.83 -4.45 -4.61
CA SER A 211 -18.70 -4.96 -5.68
C SER A 211 -18.81 -3.97 -6.84
N GLU A 212 -18.83 -2.65 -6.58
CA GLU A 212 -18.74 -1.61 -7.60
C GLU A 212 -17.43 -1.71 -8.40
N ALA A 213 -16.29 -1.80 -7.71
CA ALA A 213 -14.98 -1.93 -8.35
C ALA A 213 -14.85 -3.24 -9.16
N ALA A 214 -15.36 -4.36 -8.64
CA ALA A 214 -15.39 -5.63 -9.35
C ALA A 214 -16.31 -5.59 -10.59
N GLY A 215 -17.44 -4.87 -10.51
CA GLY A 215 -18.31 -4.59 -11.65
C GLY A 215 -17.58 -3.80 -12.73
N TYR A 216 -16.87 -2.73 -12.36
CA TYR A 216 -16.05 -1.95 -13.29
C TYR A 216 -14.93 -2.80 -13.93
N ALA A 217 -14.24 -3.62 -13.14
CA ALA A 217 -13.21 -4.53 -13.65
C ALA A 217 -13.79 -5.55 -14.64
N ALA A 218 -15.00 -6.06 -14.41
CA ALA A 218 -15.67 -6.96 -15.34
C ALA A 218 -16.04 -6.27 -16.67
N VAL A 219 -16.43 -4.98 -16.63
CA VAL A 219 -16.63 -4.17 -17.84
C VAL A 219 -15.32 -4.00 -18.59
N ALA A 220 -14.25 -3.57 -17.91
CA ALA A 220 -12.94 -3.37 -18.51
C ALA A 220 -12.37 -4.65 -19.12
N ALA A 221 -12.50 -5.79 -18.43
CA ALA A 221 -12.05 -7.09 -18.92
C ALA A 221 -12.82 -7.52 -20.18
N ALA A 222 -14.15 -7.37 -20.19
CA ALA A 222 -14.94 -7.73 -21.37
C ALA A 222 -14.60 -6.87 -22.60
N LEU A 223 -14.33 -5.58 -22.39
CA LEU A 223 -13.89 -4.68 -23.46
C LEU A 223 -12.48 -5.02 -23.95
N ALA A 224 -11.52 -5.24 -23.04
CA ALA A 224 -10.16 -5.61 -23.38
C ALA A 224 -10.10 -6.92 -24.17
N GLU A 225 -10.83 -7.95 -23.72
CA GLU A 225 -10.94 -9.23 -24.44
C GLU A 225 -11.54 -9.04 -25.83
N THR A 226 -12.53 -8.16 -25.99
CA THR A 226 -13.16 -7.89 -27.29
C THR A 226 -12.19 -7.20 -28.24
N VAL A 227 -11.39 -6.26 -27.76
CA VAL A 227 -10.37 -5.54 -28.56
C VAL A 227 -9.23 -6.48 -28.94
N ASP A 228 -8.68 -7.24 -27.99
CA ASP A 228 -7.59 -8.19 -28.21
C ASP A 228 -8.00 -9.29 -29.20
N ALA A 229 -9.21 -9.81 -29.05
CA ALA A 229 -9.78 -10.81 -29.96
C ALA A 229 -10.51 -10.19 -31.17
N GLY A 230 -10.25 -8.93 -31.55
CA GLY A 230 -11.02 -8.21 -32.56
C GLY A 230 -11.18 -8.96 -33.89
N ARG A 231 -10.09 -9.56 -34.40
CA ARG A 231 -10.13 -10.37 -35.65
C ARG A 231 -11.03 -11.59 -35.52
N THR A 232 -11.06 -12.23 -34.35
CA THR A 232 -11.92 -13.39 -34.05
C THR A 232 -13.38 -12.95 -33.93
N VAL A 233 -13.63 -11.80 -33.30
CA VAL A 233 -14.99 -11.24 -33.19
C VAL A 233 -15.56 -10.93 -34.57
N GLU A 234 -14.77 -10.33 -35.46
CA GLU A 234 -15.16 -10.02 -36.83
C GLU A 234 -15.37 -11.29 -37.69
N SER A 235 -14.40 -12.22 -37.67
CA SER A 235 -14.46 -13.44 -38.50
C SER A 235 -15.64 -14.34 -38.13
N HIS A 236 -16.02 -14.36 -36.85
CA HIS A 236 -17.16 -15.13 -36.35
C HIS A 236 -18.45 -14.31 -36.20
N ARG A 237 -18.46 -13.02 -36.58
CA ARG A 237 -19.62 -12.12 -36.49
C ARG A 237 -20.27 -12.12 -35.09
N LEU A 238 -19.43 -11.91 -34.07
CA LEU A 238 -19.83 -11.95 -32.66
C LEU A 238 -20.14 -10.57 -32.07
N ASP A 239 -20.23 -9.53 -32.88
CA ASP A 239 -20.42 -8.13 -32.48
C ASP A 239 -21.63 -7.96 -31.55
N THR A 240 -22.80 -8.46 -31.95
CA THR A 240 -24.04 -8.32 -31.18
C THR A 240 -23.93 -8.97 -29.81
N ARG A 241 -23.33 -10.18 -29.73
CA ARG A 241 -23.13 -10.90 -28.46
C ARG A 241 -22.16 -10.16 -27.53
N ARG A 242 -21.09 -9.56 -28.09
CA ARG A 242 -20.12 -8.78 -27.30
C ARG A 242 -20.72 -7.45 -26.81
N ILE A 243 -21.57 -6.79 -27.61
CA ILE A 243 -22.33 -5.60 -27.19
C ILE A 243 -23.30 -5.95 -26.06
N GLU A 244 -24.11 -7.01 -26.20
CA GLU A 244 -25.05 -7.45 -25.18
C GLU A 244 -24.35 -7.80 -23.86
N LEU A 245 -23.21 -8.48 -23.92
CA LEU A 245 -22.37 -8.77 -22.75
C LEU A 245 -21.90 -7.46 -22.09
N SER A 246 -21.37 -6.53 -22.88
CA SER A 246 -20.88 -5.23 -22.38
C SER A 246 -21.99 -4.44 -21.71
N GLU A 247 -23.16 -4.32 -22.34
CA GLU A 247 -24.31 -3.65 -21.75
C GLU A 247 -24.77 -4.31 -20.45
N ARG A 248 -24.79 -5.65 -20.39
CA ARG A 248 -25.12 -6.38 -19.17
C ARG A 248 -24.13 -6.04 -18.05
N ARG A 249 -22.83 -6.07 -18.32
CA ARG A 249 -21.79 -5.71 -17.33
C ARG A 249 -21.91 -4.26 -16.88
N ILE A 250 -22.22 -3.34 -17.79
CA ILE A 250 -22.46 -1.92 -17.47
C ILE A 250 -23.69 -1.79 -16.56
N ARG A 251 -24.79 -2.49 -16.85
CA ARG A 251 -25.99 -2.48 -15.98
C ARG A 251 -25.69 -3.05 -14.59
N GLU A 252 -24.93 -4.13 -14.50
CA GLU A 252 -24.50 -4.74 -13.23
C GLU A 252 -23.63 -3.76 -12.42
N TRP A 253 -22.63 -3.13 -13.05
CA TRP A 253 -21.77 -2.14 -12.41
C TRP A 253 -22.54 -0.89 -11.95
N THR A 254 -23.33 -0.28 -12.84
CA THR A 254 -24.10 0.94 -12.53
C THR A 254 -25.16 0.72 -11.44
N ALA A 255 -25.65 -0.50 -11.26
CA ALA A 255 -26.52 -0.83 -10.12
C ALA A 255 -25.78 -0.70 -8.77
N TRP A 256 -24.53 -1.14 -8.71
CA TRP A 256 -23.67 -0.98 -7.53
C TRP A 256 -23.25 0.48 -7.31
N GLU A 257 -22.91 1.21 -8.39
CA GLU A 257 -22.63 2.64 -8.34
C GLU A 257 -23.82 3.45 -7.80
N ARG A 258 -25.05 3.14 -8.24
CA ARG A 258 -26.27 3.76 -7.70
C ARG A 258 -26.46 3.45 -6.21
N TYR A 259 -26.12 2.24 -5.78
CA TYR A 259 -26.19 1.85 -4.37
C TYR A 259 -25.17 2.61 -3.51
N THR A 260 -23.92 2.75 -3.95
CA THR A 260 -22.91 3.55 -3.22
C THR A 260 -23.22 5.04 -3.22
N LEU A 261 -23.74 5.58 -4.33
CA LEU A 261 -24.30 6.93 -4.39
C LEU A 261 -25.43 7.12 -3.37
N TRP A 262 -26.37 6.19 -3.30
CA TRP A 262 -27.45 6.24 -2.31
C TRP A 262 -26.93 6.22 -0.87
N LEU A 263 -25.94 5.39 -0.56
CA LEU A 263 -25.30 5.38 0.77
C LEU A 263 -24.72 6.76 1.14
N ARG A 264 -24.06 7.44 0.20
CA ARG A 264 -23.52 8.82 0.39
C ARG A 264 -24.64 9.86 0.51
N SER A 265 -25.70 9.73 -0.30
CA SER A 265 -26.88 10.60 -0.25
C SER A 265 -27.67 10.49 1.05
N VAL A 266 -27.48 9.42 1.84
CA VAL A 266 -27.98 9.33 3.22
C VAL A 266 -26.96 9.88 4.21
N LEU A 267 -25.67 9.54 4.06
CA LEU A 267 -24.63 9.95 5.00
C LEU A 267 -24.41 11.47 5.05
N PHE A 268 -24.26 12.14 3.90
CA PHE A 268 -23.94 13.57 3.88
C PHE A 268 -25.03 14.45 4.49
N PRO A 269 -26.34 14.22 4.22
CA PRO A 269 -27.39 14.91 4.97
C PRO A 269 -27.34 14.65 6.48
N VAL A 270 -27.06 13.42 6.93
CA VAL A 270 -26.93 13.12 8.36
C VAL A 270 -25.77 13.90 8.99
N ILE A 271 -24.63 14.00 8.31
CA ILE A 271 -23.48 14.82 8.74
C ILE A 271 -23.87 16.31 8.79
N ASN A 272 -24.54 16.84 7.75
CA ASN A 272 -24.97 18.23 7.73
C ASN A 272 -25.99 18.55 8.84
N ILE A 273 -26.97 17.67 9.06
CA ILE A 273 -27.94 17.80 10.17
C ILE A 273 -27.20 17.75 11.51
N THR A 274 -26.19 16.88 11.67
CA THR A 274 -25.34 16.84 12.86
C THR A 274 -24.67 18.20 13.10
N HIS A 275 -24.05 18.81 12.09
CA HIS A 275 -23.40 20.11 12.21
C HIS A 275 -24.38 21.22 12.61
N VAL A 276 -25.56 21.26 11.98
CA VAL A 276 -26.62 22.21 12.35
C VAL A 276 -27.11 21.94 13.77
N THR A 277 -27.22 20.68 14.17
CA THR A 277 -27.65 20.28 15.51
C THR A 277 -26.65 20.75 16.55
N VAL A 278 -25.33 20.63 16.32
CA VAL A 278 -24.30 21.16 17.23
C VAL A 278 -24.52 22.65 17.50
N LEU A 279 -24.64 23.46 16.43
CA LEU A 279 -24.83 24.90 16.57
C LEU A 279 -26.19 25.25 17.21
N ALA A 280 -27.27 24.62 16.76
CA ALA A 280 -28.61 24.85 17.28
C ALA A 280 -28.72 24.47 18.76
N SER A 281 -28.11 23.36 19.18
CA SER A 281 -28.09 22.92 20.59
C SER A 281 -27.39 23.94 21.48
N VAL A 282 -26.23 24.43 21.05
CA VAL A 282 -25.46 25.43 21.79
C VAL A 282 -26.23 26.75 21.90
N LEU A 283 -26.86 27.21 20.82
CA LEU A 283 -27.65 28.45 20.82
C LEU A 283 -28.93 28.34 21.64
N LEU A 284 -29.69 27.24 21.54
CA LEU A 284 -30.95 27.06 22.26
C LEU A 284 -30.72 26.88 23.77
N ILE A 285 -29.82 25.97 24.15
CA ILE A 285 -29.50 25.73 25.57
C ILE A 285 -28.80 26.94 26.16
N GLY A 286 -27.85 27.52 25.42
CA GLY A 286 -27.12 28.70 25.88
C GLY A 286 -27.97 29.94 25.94
N GLY A 287 -28.94 30.13 25.04
CA GLY A 287 -29.94 31.19 25.16
C GLY A 287 -30.74 31.10 26.46
N VAL A 288 -31.17 29.89 26.85
CA VAL A 288 -31.83 29.69 28.16
C VAL A 288 -30.88 30.01 29.32
N PHE A 289 -29.60 29.63 29.23
CA PHE A 289 -28.64 29.94 30.29
C PHE A 289 -28.33 31.44 30.41
N VAL A 290 -28.31 32.17 29.29
CA VAL A 290 -28.22 33.64 29.29
C VAL A 290 -29.45 34.25 29.96
N LEU A 291 -30.65 33.79 29.61
CA LEU A 291 -31.91 34.28 30.21
C LEU A 291 -31.99 34.01 31.72
N GLN A 292 -31.38 32.91 32.20
CA GLN A 292 -31.28 32.56 33.62
C GLN A 292 -30.09 33.24 34.32
N GLY A 293 -29.26 34.00 33.60
CA GLY A 293 -28.07 34.67 34.14
C GLY A 293 -26.91 33.75 34.51
N TRP A 294 -26.87 32.51 33.99
CA TRP A 294 -25.79 31.55 34.27
C TRP A 294 -24.54 31.80 33.42
N ILE A 295 -24.71 32.38 32.23
CA ILE A 295 -23.62 32.74 31.31
C ILE A 295 -23.92 34.09 30.64
N GLY A 296 -22.88 34.78 30.18
CA GLY A 296 -23.00 36.03 29.40
C GLY A 296 -23.30 35.79 27.91
N VAL A 297 -23.73 36.85 27.21
CA VAL A 297 -24.01 36.82 25.75
C VAL A 297 -22.72 36.59 24.95
N GLY A 298 -21.59 37.11 25.43
CA GLY A 298 -20.27 36.90 24.88
C GLY A 298 -19.75 35.48 25.07
N GLN A 299 -20.03 34.84 26.20
CA GLN A 299 -19.71 33.43 26.42
C GLN A 299 -20.50 32.53 25.47
N LEU A 300 -21.80 32.80 25.29
CA LEU A 300 -22.64 32.11 24.31
C LEU A 300 -22.09 32.30 22.89
N THR A 301 -21.74 33.52 22.51
CA THR A 301 -21.18 33.82 21.18
C THR A 301 -19.88 33.06 20.94
N THR A 302 -18.96 33.08 21.91
CA THR A 302 -17.69 32.35 21.83
C THR A 302 -17.94 30.85 21.66
N ALA A 303 -18.83 30.29 22.49
CA ALA A 303 -19.18 28.87 22.46
C ALA A 303 -19.80 28.47 21.11
N ALA A 304 -20.69 29.28 20.55
CA ALA A 304 -21.32 29.02 19.25
C ALA A 304 -20.29 29.01 18.11
N LEU A 305 -19.35 29.95 18.11
CA LEU A 305 -18.28 30.02 17.12
C LEU A 305 -17.30 28.83 17.23
N ILE A 306 -16.89 28.45 18.45
CA ILE A 306 -16.06 27.26 18.68
C ILE A 306 -16.80 25.99 18.24
N ALA A 307 -18.09 25.88 18.54
CA ALA A 307 -18.91 24.76 18.13
C ALA A 307 -19.01 24.64 16.60
N GLN A 308 -19.10 25.77 15.89
CA GLN A 308 -19.06 25.81 14.43
C GLN A 308 -17.69 25.38 13.87
N MET A 309 -16.59 25.72 14.54
CA MET A 309 -15.24 25.28 14.12
C MET A 309 -15.03 23.76 14.24
N LEU A 310 -15.87 23.05 14.99
CA LEU A 310 -15.77 21.59 15.15
C LEU A 310 -16.17 20.82 13.87
N VAL A 311 -16.85 21.49 12.93
CA VAL A 311 -17.32 20.93 11.65
C VAL A 311 -16.15 20.42 10.79
N ASP A 312 -15.14 21.26 10.59
CA ASP A 312 -14.00 20.96 9.71
C ASP A 312 -13.18 19.74 10.17
N PRO A 313 -12.72 19.64 11.44
CA PRO A 313 -11.90 18.51 11.86
C PRO A 313 -12.68 17.19 11.88
N VAL A 314 -13.98 17.21 12.20
CA VAL A 314 -14.83 16.03 12.08
C VAL A 314 -14.94 15.61 10.61
N GLY A 315 -15.14 16.56 9.69
CA GLY A 315 -15.16 16.31 8.25
C GLY A 315 -13.84 15.73 7.70
N ILE A 316 -12.70 16.20 8.20
CA ILE A 316 -11.38 15.64 7.85
C ILE A 316 -11.28 14.17 8.28
N ILE A 317 -11.69 13.86 9.51
CA ILE A 317 -11.63 12.50 10.05
C ILE A 317 -12.52 11.56 9.23
N LEU A 318 -13.74 11.97 8.91
CA LEU A 318 -14.69 11.15 8.15
C LEU A 318 -14.23 10.91 6.71
N ARG A 319 -13.61 11.90 6.07
CA ARG A 319 -13.10 11.80 4.70
C ARG A 319 -11.97 10.79 4.58
N TRP A 320 -11.04 10.80 5.53
CA TRP A 320 -9.86 9.95 5.51
C TRP A 320 -10.08 8.57 6.12
N TYR A 321 -11.26 8.32 6.69
CA TYR A 321 -11.56 7.03 7.32
C TYR A 321 -11.53 5.87 6.33
N ASP A 322 -12.16 6.02 5.16
CA ASP A 322 -12.18 4.97 4.12
C ASP A 322 -10.76 4.69 3.59
N GLU A 323 -9.97 5.75 3.35
CA GLU A 323 -8.57 5.63 2.92
C GLU A 323 -7.74 4.87 3.96
N LEU A 324 -7.94 5.14 5.25
CA LEU A 324 -7.23 4.45 6.32
C LEU A 324 -7.57 2.95 6.36
N GLN A 325 -8.81 2.56 6.04
CA GLN A 325 -9.18 1.14 5.94
C GLN A 325 -8.48 0.45 4.78
N VAL A 326 -8.43 1.11 3.61
CA VAL A 326 -7.72 0.58 2.44
C VAL A 326 -6.23 0.46 2.72
N ALA A 327 -5.62 1.49 3.30
CA ALA A 327 -4.22 1.50 3.69
C ALA A 327 -3.89 0.40 4.71
N GLN A 328 -4.78 0.10 5.66
CA GLN A 328 -4.61 -1.02 6.59
C GLN A 328 -4.55 -2.38 5.89
N VAL A 329 -5.36 -2.59 4.85
CA VAL A 329 -5.33 -3.83 4.06
C VAL A 329 -4.04 -3.93 3.24
N SER A 330 -3.65 -2.87 2.54
CA SER A 330 -2.39 -2.82 1.80
C SER A 330 -1.19 -2.98 2.74
N LEU A 331 -1.20 -2.37 3.93
CA LEU A 331 -0.17 -2.56 4.94
C LEU A 331 -0.10 -4.00 5.43
N ALA A 332 -1.25 -4.64 5.66
CA ALA A 332 -1.30 -6.04 6.05
C ALA A 332 -0.68 -6.94 4.96
N ARG A 333 -0.93 -6.66 3.68
CA ARG A 333 -0.29 -7.40 2.57
C ARG A 333 1.21 -7.16 2.48
N LEU A 334 1.70 -5.93 2.68
CA LEU A 334 3.14 -5.66 2.69
C LEU A 334 3.84 -6.28 3.91
N VAL A 335 3.25 -6.13 5.09
CA VAL A 335 3.82 -6.61 6.35
C VAL A 335 3.75 -8.13 6.46
N GLY A 336 2.79 -8.79 5.82
CA GLY A 336 2.74 -10.27 5.78
C GLY A 336 3.97 -10.90 5.11
N VAL A 337 4.68 -10.14 4.28
CA VAL A 337 5.98 -10.57 3.74
C VAL A 337 7.05 -10.62 4.82
N ARG A 338 6.95 -9.79 5.88
CA ARG A 338 7.86 -9.80 7.04
C ARG A 338 7.79 -11.09 7.85
N ASP A 339 6.66 -11.80 7.80
CA ASP A 339 6.43 -13.04 8.55
C ASP A 339 7.05 -14.26 7.86
N ILE A 340 7.59 -14.10 6.64
CA ILE A 340 8.35 -15.14 5.96
C ILE A 340 9.80 -15.01 6.44
N GLU A 341 10.19 -15.84 7.40
CA GLU A 341 11.60 -15.97 7.77
C GLU A 341 12.41 -16.35 6.52
N PRO A 342 13.47 -15.60 6.17
CA PRO A 342 14.43 -16.08 5.19
C PRO A 342 15.06 -17.35 5.78
N ASP A 343 14.92 -18.47 5.09
CA ASP A 343 15.61 -19.70 5.45
C ASP A 343 17.11 -19.46 5.26
N ALA A 344 17.80 -19.16 6.35
CA ALA A 344 19.23 -18.84 6.34
C ALA A 344 20.07 -20.06 5.88
N GLY A 345 19.49 -21.27 5.94
CA GLY A 345 20.20 -22.51 5.76
C GLY A 345 21.29 -22.72 6.82
N ASP A 346 21.88 -23.90 6.83
CA ASP A 346 23.05 -24.21 7.63
C ASP A 346 24.31 -23.80 6.85
N GLY A 347 24.92 -22.70 7.32
CA GLY A 347 26.18 -22.19 6.79
C GLY A 347 27.40 -23.06 7.10
N THR A 348 27.28 -24.15 7.86
CA THR A 348 28.39 -25.08 8.11
C THR A 348 28.46 -26.21 7.08
N LEU A 349 27.33 -26.55 6.44
CA LEU A 349 27.27 -27.60 5.42
C LEU A 349 28.08 -27.22 4.19
N SER A 350 28.98 -28.12 3.77
CA SER A 350 29.77 -28.01 2.55
C SER A 350 29.80 -29.36 1.84
N PRO A 351 29.65 -29.39 0.51
CA PRO A 351 29.84 -30.61 -0.27
C PRO A 351 31.25 -31.16 -0.11
N ASP A 352 31.38 -32.46 0.08
CA ASP A 352 32.62 -33.19 -0.12
C ASP A 352 32.59 -33.86 -1.51
N GLY A 353 33.07 -33.11 -2.51
CA GLY A 353 33.06 -33.52 -3.91
C GLY A 353 31.84 -33.06 -4.72
N ARG A 354 31.70 -33.62 -5.93
CA ARG A 354 30.73 -33.18 -6.96
C ARG A 354 29.70 -34.24 -7.36
N HIS A 355 29.54 -35.29 -6.55
CA HIS A 355 28.57 -36.34 -6.79
C HIS A 355 27.16 -35.86 -6.45
N VAL A 356 26.22 -36.00 -7.39
CA VAL A 356 24.81 -35.61 -7.17
C VAL A 356 23.96 -36.86 -6.97
N HIS A 357 23.16 -36.88 -5.91
CA HIS A 357 22.30 -38.00 -5.57
C HIS A 357 20.92 -37.51 -5.16
N ALA A 358 19.88 -37.98 -5.85
CA ALA A 358 18.49 -37.81 -5.46
C ALA A 358 17.91 -39.15 -5.03
N ASP A 359 17.28 -39.19 -3.86
CA ASP A 359 16.67 -40.40 -3.32
C ASP A 359 15.17 -40.18 -3.06
N ARG A 360 14.36 -40.89 -3.84
CA ARG A 360 12.89 -40.97 -3.72
C ARG A 360 12.23 -39.60 -3.60
N VAL A 361 12.65 -38.66 -4.43
CA VAL A 361 12.19 -37.28 -4.39
C VAL A 361 10.71 -37.18 -4.77
N HIS A 362 9.93 -36.55 -3.89
CA HIS A 362 8.58 -36.06 -4.15
C HIS A 362 8.54 -34.55 -4.10
N PHE A 363 7.88 -33.92 -5.07
CA PHE A 363 7.71 -32.48 -5.09
C PHE A 363 6.47 -32.04 -5.85
N GLY A 364 5.81 -31.00 -5.34
CA GLY A 364 4.68 -30.34 -5.95
C GLY A 364 4.60 -28.88 -5.50
N TYR A 365 4.31 -27.96 -6.42
CA TYR A 365 4.18 -26.53 -6.11
C TYR A 365 2.98 -26.22 -5.23
N LEU A 366 1.89 -26.99 -5.37
CA LEU A 366 0.68 -26.92 -4.57
C LEU A 366 0.60 -28.11 -3.62
N GLU A 367 0.02 -27.89 -2.45
CA GLU A 367 -0.24 -28.97 -1.50
C GLU A 367 -1.20 -29.99 -2.12
N GLY A 368 -0.92 -31.29 -1.93
CA GLY A 368 -1.70 -32.38 -2.52
C GLY A 368 -1.52 -32.64 -4.02
N VAL A 369 -0.77 -31.81 -4.76
CA VAL A 369 -0.53 -32.00 -6.21
C VAL A 369 0.95 -32.25 -6.49
N ASP A 370 1.33 -33.53 -6.61
CA ASP A 370 2.70 -33.93 -6.91
C ASP A 370 3.02 -33.84 -8.41
N VAL A 371 4.09 -33.10 -8.72
CA VAL A 371 4.74 -33.00 -10.04
C VAL A 371 5.80 -34.09 -10.21
N LEU A 372 6.62 -34.32 -9.19
CA LEU A 372 7.62 -35.39 -9.15
C LEU A 372 7.21 -36.43 -8.10
N ARG A 373 7.34 -37.71 -8.44
CA ARG A 373 6.92 -38.84 -7.60
C ARG A 373 8.01 -39.89 -7.56
N LYS A 374 8.60 -40.15 -6.38
CA LYS A 374 9.64 -41.16 -6.15
C LYS A 374 10.81 -41.12 -7.16
N VAL A 375 11.30 -39.93 -7.49
CA VAL A 375 12.43 -39.81 -8.43
C VAL A 375 13.73 -40.12 -7.70
N SER A 376 14.47 -41.12 -8.17
CA SER A 376 15.83 -41.43 -7.72
C SER A 376 16.81 -41.35 -8.88
N LEU A 377 17.96 -40.70 -8.69
CA LEU A 377 19.01 -40.60 -9.69
C LEU A 377 20.39 -40.40 -9.04
N GLU A 378 21.43 -40.88 -9.71
CA GLU A 378 22.83 -40.67 -9.36
C GLU A 378 23.58 -40.12 -10.56
N VAL A 379 24.37 -39.07 -10.33
CA VAL A 379 25.22 -38.45 -11.35
C VAL A 379 26.64 -38.35 -10.83
N ALA A 380 27.54 -39.10 -11.46
CA ALA A 380 28.96 -39.07 -11.16
C ALA A 380 29.61 -37.75 -11.65
N PRO A 381 30.69 -37.29 -11.00
CA PRO A 381 31.44 -36.13 -11.46
C PRO A 381 31.88 -36.26 -12.92
N GLY A 382 31.69 -35.20 -13.71
CA GLY A 382 32.06 -35.16 -15.14
C GLY A 382 31.05 -35.81 -16.08
N THR A 383 29.97 -36.41 -15.58
CA THR A 383 28.89 -36.97 -16.41
C THR A 383 27.99 -35.88 -16.98
N ARG A 384 27.61 -36.03 -18.26
CA ARG A 384 26.56 -35.22 -18.89
C ARG A 384 25.26 -36.02 -18.91
N LEU A 385 24.26 -35.59 -18.15
CA LEU A 385 22.94 -36.21 -18.11
C LEU A 385 21.93 -35.39 -18.92
N ALA A 386 21.20 -36.04 -19.82
CA ALA A 386 20.10 -35.43 -20.56
C ALA A 386 18.75 -35.93 -20.02
N LEU A 387 17.86 -35.00 -19.66
CA LEU A 387 16.50 -35.29 -19.24
C LEU A 387 15.52 -35.07 -20.41
N VAL A 388 14.85 -36.12 -20.87
CA VAL A 388 13.97 -36.09 -22.06
C VAL A 388 12.56 -36.54 -21.67
N GLY A 389 11.54 -35.91 -22.26
CA GLY A 389 10.14 -36.23 -22.01
C GLY A 389 9.19 -35.13 -22.51
N PRO A 390 7.87 -35.39 -22.57
CA PRO A 390 6.89 -34.44 -23.06
C PRO A 390 6.84 -33.14 -22.23
N SER A 391 6.25 -32.08 -22.79
CA SER A 391 6.00 -30.85 -22.02
C SER A 391 5.16 -31.17 -20.79
N GLY A 392 5.47 -30.55 -19.64
CA GLY A 392 4.80 -30.82 -18.37
C GLY A 392 5.29 -32.05 -17.59
N ALA A 393 6.21 -32.86 -18.12
CA ALA A 393 6.74 -34.05 -17.43
C ALA A 393 7.59 -33.78 -16.16
N GLY A 394 7.73 -32.52 -15.73
CA GLY A 394 8.50 -32.16 -14.51
C GLY A 394 10.01 -31.99 -14.71
N LYS A 395 10.53 -32.02 -15.95
CA LYS A 395 11.97 -31.87 -16.24
C LYS A 395 12.59 -30.60 -15.64
N SER A 396 11.98 -29.44 -15.90
CA SER A 396 12.44 -28.16 -15.35
C SER A 396 12.32 -28.12 -13.83
N THR A 397 11.28 -28.75 -13.27
CA THR A 397 11.10 -28.88 -11.81
C THR A 397 12.23 -29.69 -11.18
N LEU A 398 12.61 -30.82 -11.77
CA LEU A 398 13.76 -31.61 -11.30
C LEU A 398 15.06 -30.82 -11.42
N GLY A 399 15.28 -30.10 -12.52
CA GLY A 399 16.44 -29.22 -12.68
C GLY A 399 16.55 -28.16 -11.58
N ARG A 400 15.45 -27.50 -11.21
CA ARG A 400 15.43 -26.51 -10.11
C ARG A 400 15.71 -27.13 -8.74
N LEU A 401 15.23 -28.35 -8.49
CA LEU A 401 15.52 -29.10 -7.27
C LEU A 401 17.00 -29.51 -7.19
N LEU A 402 17.58 -29.97 -8.29
CA LEU A 402 19.01 -30.29 -8.40
C LEU A 402 19.90 -29.03 -8.28
N ALA A 403 19.36 -27.86 -8.61
CA ALA A 403 20.00 -26.56 -8.40
C ALA A 403 19.83 -26.01 -6.97
N GLY A 404 19.14 -26.74 -6.07
CA GLY A 404 18.88 -26.31 -4.69
C GLY A 404 17.97 -25.09 -4.57
N ILE A 405 17.23 -24.73 -5.63
CA ILE A 405 16.24 -23.63 -5.60
C ILE A 405 15.03 -24.01 -4.75
N TYR A 406 14.69 -25.31 -4.76
CA TYR A 406 13.61 -25.90 -3.99
C TYR A 406 14.13 -27.04 -3.12
N GLY A 407 13.47 -27.25 -1.98
CA GLY A 407 13.57 -28.49 -1.22
C GLY A 407 12.48 -29.48 -1.62
N PRO A 408 12.81 -30.79 -1.72
CA PRO A 408 11.79 -31.82 -1.92
C PRO A 408 10.85 -31.91 -0.70
N ARG A 409 9.59 -32.30 -0.92
CA ARG A 409 8.61 -32.51 0.17
C ARG A 409 8.87 -33.84 0.90
N GLU A 410 9.28 -34.86 0.15
CA GLU A 410 9.79 -36.12 0.68
C GLU A 410 11.04 -36.54 -0.11
N GLY A 411 11.90 -37.33 0.53
CA GLY A 411 13.20 -37.71 -0.02
C GLY A 411 14.27 -36.64 0.24
N ARG A 412 15.42 -36.78 -0.42
CA ARG A 412 16.53 -35.79 -0.31
C ARG A 412 17.33 -35.69 -1.60
N ILE A 413 17.96 -34.53 -1.78
CA ILE A 413 18.92 -34.29 -2.85
C ILE A 413 20.22 -33.80 -2.22
N THR A 414 21.33 -34.47 -2.54
CA THR A 414 22.64 -34.15 -2.02
C THR A 414 23.66 -33.87 -3.12
N LEU A 415 24.60 -32.98 -2.81
CA LEU A 415 25.82 -32.72 -3.58
C LEU A 415 27.01 -33.03 -2.68
N GLY A 416 27.86 -33.99 -3.06
CA GLY A 416 29.01 -34.40 -2.23
C GLY A 416 28.59 -34.80 -0.81
N GLY A 417 27.43 -35.42 -0.65
CA GLY A 417 26.85 -35.79 0.65
C GLY A 417 26.12 -34.66 1.40
N ALA A 418 26.34 -33.39 1.05
CA ALA A 418 25.62 -32.26 1.67
C ALA A 418 24.22 -32.08 1.06
N GLU A 419 23.19 -31.98 1.90
CA GLU A 419 21.81 -31.80 1.46
C GLU A 419 21.58 -30.37 0.94
N LEU A 420 21.29 -30.24 -0.36
CA LEU A 420 21.22 -28.93 -1.02
C LEU A 420 20.15 -28.02 -0.41
N SER A 421 19.00 -28.59 -0.02
CA SER A 421 17.89 -27.86 0.58
C SER A 421 18.16 -27.33 1.98
N ARG A 422 19.25 -27.75 2.63
CA ARG A 422 19.66 -27.27 3.95
C ARG A 422 20.86 -26.34 3.90
N MET A 423 21.54 -26.22 2.78
CA MET A 423 22.66 -25.30 2.63
C MET A 423 22.15 -23.86 2.48
N SER A 424 22.96 -22.89 2.90
CA SER A 424 22.65 -21.48 2.60
C SER A 424 22.64 -21.24 1.09
N ALA A 425 21.78 -20.33 0.62
CA ALA A 425 21.61 -20.05 -0.80
C ALA A 425 22.93 -19.58 -1.46
N GLU A 426 23.75 -18.79 -0.75
CA GLU A 426 25.05 -18.35 -1.25
C GLU A 426 26.01 -19.54 -1.47
N ARG A 427 26.00 -20.54 -0.58
CA ARG A 427 26.83 -21.74 -0.73
C ARG A 427 26.36 -22.66 -1.84
N VAL A 428 25.05 -22.80 -2.04
CA VAL A 428 24.53 -23.56 -3.19
C VAL A 428 24.99 -22.91 -4.49
N ARG A 429 24.86 -21.58 -4.61
CA ARG A 429 25.25 -20.81 -5.81
C ARG A 429 26.75 -20.83 -6.09
N SER A 430 27.61 -21.06 -5.09
CA SER A 430 29.05 -21.21 -5.33
C SER A 430 29.45 -22.57 -5.91
N HIS A 431 28.55 -23.57 -5.85
CA HIS A 431 28.82 -24.93 -6.34
C HIS A 431 27.98 -25.32 -7.57
N VAL A 432 26.82 -24.68 -7.76
CA VAL A 432 25.88 -25.00 -8.84
C VAL A 432 25.54 -23.74 -9.62
N ALA A 433 25.76 -23.79 -10.93
CA ALA A 433 25.26 -22.80 -11.88
C ALA A 433 24.00 -23.34 -12.57
N LEU A 434 22.94 -22.54 -12.62
CA LEU A 434 21.72 -22.84 -13.37
C LEU A 434 21.57 -21.82 -14.50
N VAL A 435 21.55 -22.33 -15.73
CA VAL A 435 21.21 -21.54 -16.92
C VAL A 435 19.82 -21.96 -17.38
N ASN A 436 18.86 -21.05 -17.30
CA ASN A 436 17.48 -21.26 -17.72
C ASN A 436 17.26 -20.70 -19.16
N GLN A 437 16.06 -20.93 -19.70
CA GLN A 437 15.66 -20.33 -20.99
C GLN A 437 15.30 -18.85 -20.87
N GLU A 438 14.89 -18.41 -19.67
CA GLU A 438 14.51 -17.02 -19.39
C GLU A 438 15.72 -16.26 -18.85
N HIS A 439 16.54 -15.73 -19.76
CA HIS A 439 17.68 -14.88 -19.43
C HIS A 439 17.25 -13.42 -19.28
N HIS A 440 18.01 -12.66 -18.49
CA HIS A 440 17.80 -11.23 -18.31
C HIS A 440 19.13 -10.50 -18.47
N VAL A 441 19.13 -9.48 -19.33
CA VAL A 441 20.22 -8.52 -19.45
C VAL A 441 19.73 -7.21 -18.86
N PHE A 442 20.41 -6.74 -17.82
CA PHE A 442 20.10 -5.50 -17.14
C PHE A 442 20.54 -4.30 -17.98
N VAL A 443 19.86 -3.17 -17.78
CA VAL A 443 20.29 -1.87 -18.32
C VAL A 443 21.61 -1.48 -17.66
N GLY A 444 22.65 -1.31 -18.46
CA GLY A 444 24.01 -1.01 -18.02
C GLY A 444 25.04 -1.49 -19.04
N SER A 445 26.32 -1.34 -18.75
CA SER A 445 27.38 -1.82 -19.63
C SER A 445 27.38 -3.36 -19.77
N LEU A 446 27.91 -3.87 -20.88
CA LEU A 446 28.17 -5.31 -21.06
C LEU A 446 29.07 -5.84 -19.94
N ARG A 447 30.06 -5.05 -19.51
CA ARG A 447 30.95 -5.32 -18.37
C ARG A 447 30.17 -5.52 -17.08
N ASP A 448 29.22 -4.64 -16.77
CA ASP A 448 28.44 -4.72 -15.53
C ASP A 448 27.58 -5.97 -15.50
N ASN A 449 26.97 -6.34 -16.64
CA ASN A 449 26.20 -7.56 -16.78
C ASN A 449 27.05 -8.82 -16.55
N LEU A 450 28.26 -8.90 -17.12
CA LEU A 450 29.15 -10.04 -16.91
C LEU A 450 29.70 -10.10 -15.47
N ARG A 451 29.96 -8.94 -14.85
CA ARG A 451 30.43 -8.85 -13.46
C ARG A 451 29.38 -9.22 -12.42
N LEU A 452 28.11 -9.42 -12.80
CA LEU A 452 27.08 -9.95 -11.89
C LEU A 452 27.46 -11.31 -11.30
N ALA A 453 28.09 -12.18 -12.09
CA ALA A 453 28.57 -13.48 -11.62
C ALA A 453 29.79 -13.35 -10.70
N ARG A 454 30.69 -12.39 -10.99
CA ARG A 454 31.88 -12.13 -10.18
C ARG A 454 32.33 -10.67 -10.29
N THR A 455 32.02 -9.89 -9.27
CA THR A 455 32.24 -8.42 -9.23
C THR A 455 33.69 -8.00 -9.43
N GLY A 456 34.65 -8.81 -9.02
CA GLY A 456 36.09 -8.55 -9.15
C GLY A 456 36.74 -9.05 -10.45
N ALA A 457 35.97 -9.50 -11.45
CA ALA A 457 36.54 -10.03 -12.67
C ALA A 457 37.26 -8.97 -13.52
N THR A 458 38.50 -9.29 -13.90
CA THR A 458 39.30 -8.45 -14.80
C THR A 458 38.80 -8.56 -16.24
N ASP A 459 39.05 -7.53 -17.05
CA ASP A 459 38.60 -7.52 -18.45
C ASP A 459 39.13 -8.72 -19.26
N ALA A 460 40.33 -9.20 -18.96
CA ALA A 460 40.89 -10.40 -19.59
C ALA A 460 40.04 -11.65 -19.31
N GLU A 461 39.53 -11.78 -18.08
CA GLU A 461 38.66 -12.90 -17.69
C GLU A 461 37.26 -12.76 -18.29
N LEU A 462 36.75 -11.53 -18.42
CA LEU A 462 35.49 -11.26 -19.11
C LEU A 462 35.56 -11.65 -20.59
N TRP A 463 36.65 -11.27 -21.28
CA TRP A 463 36.87 -11.67 -22.67
C TRP A 463 37.07 -13.18 -22.82
N ALA A 464 37.73 -13.84 -21.87
CA ALA A 464 37.87 -15.29 -21.87
C ALA A 464 36.52 -16.00 -21.70
N ALA A 465 35.64 -15.48 -20.84
CA ALA A 465 34.29 -16.00 -20.66
C ALA A 465 33.45 -15.83 -21.94
N LEU A 466 33.48 -14.65 -22.55
CA LEU A 466 32.82 -14.40 -23.84
C LEU A 466 33.34 -15.32 -24.95
N GLY A 467 34.66 -15.57 -25.00
CA GLY A 467 35.25 -16.50 -25.96
C GLY A 467 34.84 -17.96 -25.74
N ALA A 468 34.62 -18.37 -24.49
CA ALA A 468 34.17 -19.73 -24.18
C ALA A 468 32.74 -20.04 -24.67
N VAL A 469 31.97 -19.00 -25.00
CA VAL A 469 30.57 -19.10 -25.47
C VAL A 469 30.38 -18.57 -26.89
N ASP A 470 31.48 -18.39 -27.63
CA ASP A 470 31.50 -17.86 -29.00
C ASP A 470 30.83 -16.47 -29.14
N ALA A 471 31.03 -15.61 -28.15
CA ALA A 471 30.47 -14.26 -28.10
C ALA A 471 31.50 -13.13 -28.29
N ASP A 472 32.80 -13.46 -28.33
CA ASP A 472 33.87 -12.48 -28.41
C ASP A 472 33.87 -11.71 -29.75
N ASP A 473 33.54 -12.36 -30.86
CA ASP A 473 33.47 -11.74 -32.18
C ASP A 473 32.48 -10.58 -32.24
N TRP A 474 31.22 -10.81 -31.82
CA TRP A 474 30.20 -9.74 -31.87
C TRP A 474 30.41 -8.73 -30.75
N ALA A 475 30.90 -9.14 -29.58
CA ALA A 475 31.15 -8.23 -28.46
C ALA A 475 32.31 -7.26 -28.76
N ARG A 476 33.36 -7.70 -29.47
CA ARG A 476 34.42 -6.81 -29.98
C ARG A 476 33.97 -5.92 -31.12
N GLY A 477 32.92 -6.31 -31.84
CA GLY A 477 32.31 -5.50 -32.90
C GLY A 477 31.47 -4.34 -32.39
N LEU A 478 31.22 -4.24 -31.09
CA LEU A 478 30.54 -3.09 -30.47
C LEU A 478 31.49 -1.89 -30.38
N ASP A 479 30.97 -0.69 -30.61
CA ASP A 479 31.76 0.55 -30.66
C ASP A 479 32.59 0.80 -29.40
N GLU A 480 32.05 0.46 -28.22
CA GLU A 480 32.73 0.63 -26.91
C GLU A 480 33.13 -0.72 -26.27
N GLY A 481 33.03 -1.83 -27.01
CA GLY A 481 33.34 -3.17 -26.51
C GLY A 481 32.61 -3.52 -25.21
N LEU A 482 33.38 -3.85 -24.15
CA LEU A 482 32.83 -4.17 -22.82
C LEU A 482 32.06 -3.01 -22.19
N ASP A 483 32.38 -1.76 -22.53
CA ASP A 483 31.73 -0.59 -21.94
C ASP A 483 30.45 -0.17 -22.68
N THR A 484 30.08 -0.90 -23.75
CA THR A 484 28.83 -0.63 -24.47
C THR A 484 27.61 -0.87 -23.57
N GLU A 485 26.77 0.15 -23.45
CA GLU A 485 25.47 0.08 -22.77
C GLU A 485 24.52 -0.88 -23.51
N VAL A 486 24.01 -1.88 -22.80
CA VAL A 486 23.06 -2.89 -23.31
C VAL A 486 21.74 -2.87 -22.52
N GLY A 487 20.72 -3.51 -23.06
CA GLY A 487 19.40 -3.60 -22.43
C GLY A 487 18.42 -2.52 -22.90
N SER A 488 17.35 -2.29 -22.13
CA SER A 488 16.29 -1.33 -22.47
C SER A 488 16.85 0.10 -22.56
N GLY A 489 16.88 0.67 -23.77
CA GLY A 489 17.41 2.01 -24.05
C GLY A 489 18.88 2.05 -24.49
N GLY A 490 19.60 0.92 -24.45
CA GLY A 490 20.96 0.75 -24.96
C GLY A 490 21.00 -0.06 -26.27
N PHE A 491 22.12 -0.72 -26.52
CA PHE A 491 22.28 -1.64 -27.65
C PHE A 491 21.31 -2.83 -27.52
N ALA A 492 20.53 -3.05 -28.58
CA ALA A 492 19.52 -4.10 -28.62
C ALA A 492 20.17 -5.45 -28.94
N LEU A 493 20.22 -6.32 -27.93
CA LEU A 493 20.74 -7.67 -28.08
C LEU A 493 19.67 -8.60 -28.66
N THR A 494 20.10 -9.50 -29.55
CA THR A 494 19.26 -10.62 -29.99
C THR A 494 19.05 -11.63 -28.84
N PRO A 495 17.99 -12.45 -28.88
CA PRO A 495 17.79 -13.49 -27.87
C PRO A 495 18.96 -14.47 -27.74
N ALA A 496 19.70 -14.72 -28.83
CA ALA A 496 20.89 -15.56 -28.82
C ALA A 496 22.06 -14.89 -28.09
N GLN A 497 22.31 -13.60 -28.36
CA GLN A 497 23.36 -12.84 -27.68
C GLN A 497 23.08 -12.70 -26.19
N ALA A 498 21.83 -12.43 -25.81
CA ALA A 498 21.42 -12.40 -24.39
C ALA A 498 21.68 -13.76 -23.70
N GLN A 499 21.50 -14.87 -24.43
CA GLN A 499 21.80 -16.21 -23.91
C GLN A 499 23.29 -16.48 -23.76
N GLN A 500 24.10 -16.01 -24.71
CA GLN A 500 25.55 -16.10 -24.60
C GLN A 500 26.07 -15.28 -23.41
N ILE A 501 25.55 -14.07 -23.19
CA ILE A 501 25.90 -13.26 -22.00
C ILE A 501 25.51 -13.98 -20.71
N ALA A 502 24.36 -14.65 -20.67
CA ALA A 502 23.93 -15.39 -19.48
C ALA A 502 24.76 -16.68 -19.22
N LEU A 503 25.43 -17.21 -20.27
CA LEU A 503 26.31 -18.38 -20.19
C LEU A 503 27.75 -18.00 -19.82
N ALA A 504 28.22 -16.84 -20.27
CA ALA A 504 29.52 -16.26 -19.93
C ALA A 504 29.56 -15.80 -18.48
#